data_AF-A0A813IAK0-F1
#
_entry.id   AF-A0A813IAK0-F1
#
_cell.length_a   1.000
_cell.length_b   1.000
_cell.length_c   1.000
_cell.angle_alpha   90.00
_cell.angle_beta   90.00
_cell.angle_gamma   90.00
#
_symmetry.space_group_name_H-M   'P 1'
#
loop_
_entity.id
_entity.type
_entity.pdbx_description
1 polymer ?
#
loop_
_entity_poly.entity_id
_entity_poly.type
_entity_poly.pdbx_seq_one_letter_code
_entity_poly.pdbx_strand_id
1 'polypeptide(L)'
;VLRDSHWAFGSPGHRDVYCVASWDVEARRGFVFLHNPTGIARLSAEFRLSRILELPATQHGMQLSVQLVKSAARKGQISNAPRLVGWSCDAPFEDLPDDAKAAAGETRSNNCSLGVDIPVQIRLLPTEVLVLAVAAG
;
A
#
# COMPACT_ATOMS: atom_id res chain seq x y z
N VAL A 1 19.40 -6.16 -5.94
CA VAL A 1 18.75 -6.65 -7.20
C VAL A 1 17.31 -6.96 -6.83
N LEU A 2 16.34 -6.28 -7.43
CA LEU A 2 14.92 -6.61 -7.22
C LEU A 2 14.71 -8.06 -7.67
N ARG A 3 14.16 -8.90 -6.80
CA ARG A 3 13.68 -10.23 -7.21
C ARG A 3 12.58 -10.08 -8.28
N ASP A 4 12.38 -11.12 -9.06
CA ASP A 4 11.25 -11.20 -10.00
C ASP A 4 9.94 -10.94 -9.24
N SER A 5 9.11 -10.05 -9.77
CA SER A 5 7.79 -9.79 -9.18
C SER A 5 6.96 -11.07 -9.19
N HIS A 6 6.22 -11.34 -8.11
CA HIS A 6 5.41 -12.55 -7.99
C HIS A 6 3.94 -12.24 -7.79
N TRP A 7 3.10 -13.22 -8.12
CA TRP A 7 1.68 -13.20 -7.85
C TRP A 7 1.40 -13.46 -6.37
N ALA A 8 0.80 -12.49 -5.68
CA ALA A 8 0.57 -12.61 -4.24
C ALA A 8 -0.81 -13.16 -3.90
N PHE A 9 -1.88 -12.62 -4.50
CA PHE A 9 -3.26 -13.09 -4.29
C PHE A 9 -4.23 -12.59 -5.37
N GLY A 10 -5.46 -13.08 -5.30
CA GLY A 10 -6.55 -12.75 -6.23
C GLY A 10 -6.48 -13.55 -7.52
N SER A 11 -7.38 -13.28 -8.47
CA SER A 11 -7.34 -13.87 -9.81
C SER A 11 -7.99 -12.95 -10.84
N PRO A 12 -7.34 -12.64 -11.98
CA PRO A 12 -7.97 -11.87 -13.05
C PRO A 12 -9.11 -12.64 -13.71
N GLY A 13 -8.99 -13.98 -13.78
CA GLY A 13 -10.01 -14.86 -14.36
C GLY A 13 -11.33 -14.82 -13.60
N HIS A 14 -11.26 -14.70 -12.27
CA HIS A 14 -12.43 -14.52 -11.40
C HIS A 14 -12.82 -13.05 -11.18
N ARG A 15 -12.11 -12.11 -11.84
CA ARG A 15 -12.30 -10.66 -11.72
C ARG A 15 -12.18 -10.15 -10.27
N ASP A 16 -11.37 -10.81 -9.46
CA ASP A 16 -11.07 -10.36 -8.11
C ASP A 16 -9.99 -9.28 -8.12
N VAL A 17 -9.95 -8.49 -7.05
CA VAL A 17 -8.79 -7.65 -6.79
C VAL A 17 -7.58 -8.57 -6.66
N TYR A 18 -6.54 -8.26 -7.40
CA TYR A 18 -5.32 -9.06 -7.38
C TYR A 18 -4.09 -8.22 -7.09
N CYS A 19 -3.05 -8.91 -6.63
CA CYS A 19 -1.82 -8.30 -6.15
C CYS A 19 -0.61 -8.94 -6.80
N VAL A 20 0.31 -8.10 -7.26
CA VAL A 20 1.67 -8.46 -7.67
C VAL A 20 2.63 -7.66 -6.81
N ALA A 21 3.69 -8.29 -6.34
CA ALA A 21 4.60 -7.64 -5.40
C ALA A 21 6.05 -8.07 -5.63
N SER A 22 6.97 -7.25 -5.14
CA SER A 22 8.40 -7.50 -5.23
C SER A 22 9.11 -6.85 -4.06
N TRP A 23 10.17 -7.50 -3.58
CA TRP A 23 10.99 -7.04 -2.47
C TRP A 23 12.48 -7.26 -2.77
N ASP A 24 13.28 -6.22 -2.55
CA ASP A 24 14.73 -6.29 -2.50
C ASP A 24 15.16 -6.46 -1.04
N VAL A 25 15.61 -7.66 -0.70
CA VAL A 25 15.98 -8.04 0.67
C VAL A 25 17.15 -7.21 1.21
N GLU A 26 18.13 -6.90 0.36
CA GLU A 26 19.34 -6.16 0.75
C GLU A 26 19.02 -4.68 0.93
N ALA A 27 18.31 -4.09 -0.04
CA ALA A 27 17.94 -2.69 0.00
C ALA A 27 16.73 -2.40 0.92
N ARG A 28 16.10 -3.44 1.48
CA ARG A 28 14.92 -3.39 2.34
C ARG A 28 13.81 -2.49 1.77
N ARG A 29 13.55 -2.66 0.48
CA ARG A 29 12.54 -1.89 -0.26
C ARG A 29 11.88 -2.73 -1.33
N GLY A 30 10.68 -2.36 -1.72
CA GLY A 30 9.90 -3.07 -2.69
C GLY A 30 8.71 -2.27 -3.18
N PHE A 31 7.80 -2.96 -3.86
CA PHE A 31 6.55 -2.39 -4.28
C PHE A 31 5.41 -3.41 -4.20
N VAL A 32 4.20 -2.88 -4.07
CA VAL A 32 2.96 -3.63 -4.13
C VAL A 32 2.10 -3.01 -5.22
N PHE A 33 1.72 -3.82 -6.20
CA PHE A 33 0.80 -3.48 -7.27
C PHE A 33 -0.53 -4.17 -7.00
N LEU A 34 -1.61 -3.38 -6.90
CA LEU A 34 -2.97 -3.89 -6.76
C LEU A 34 -3.81 -3.43 -7.94
N HIS A 35 -4.65 -4.31 -8.47
CA HIS A 35 -5.58 -3.96 -9.54
C HIS A 35 -6.98 -4.50 -9.25
N ASN A 36 -7.97 -3.62 -9.40
CA ASN A 36 -9.37 -3.98 -9.44
C ASN A 36 -9.84 -4.04 -10.91
N PRO A 37 -10.01 -5.23 -11.50
CA PRO A 37 -10.38 -5.36 -12.91
C PRO A 37 -11.87 -5.07 -13.19
N THR A 38 -12.64 -4.59 -12.21
CA THR A 38 -14.09 -4.44 -12.32
C THR A 38 -14.53 -2.98 -12.33
N GLY A 39 -15.71 -2.69 -12.91
CA GLY A 39 -16.34 -1.37 -12.90
C GLY A 39 -17.01 -0.97 -11.57
N ILE A 40 -16.77 -1.71 -10.49
CA ILE A 40 -17.33 -1.43 -9.15
C ILE A 40 -16.21 -1.39 -8.12
N ALA A 41 -16.38 -0.63 -7.04
CA ALA A 41 -15.40 -0.61 -5.95
C ALA A 41 -15.38 -1.98 -5.23
N ARG A 42 -14.19 -2.55 -5.04
CA ARG A 42 -14.03 -3.87 -4.38
C ARG A 42 -12.97 -3.81 -3.28
N LEU A 43 -13.24 -4.53 -2.20
CA LEU A 43 -12.26 -4.77 -1.14
C LEU A 43 -11.31 -5.89 -1.59
N SER A 44 -10.02 -5.72 -1.32
CA SER A 44 -9.05 -6.80 -1.51
C SER A 44 -9.32 -7.97 -0.58
N ALA A 45 -8.75 -9.13 -0.89
CA ALA A 45 -8.54 -10.15 0.13
C ALA A 45 -7.73 -9.56 1.29
N GLU A 46 -7.89 -10.12 2.48
CA GLU A 46 -6.99 -9.83 3.61
C GLU A 46 -5.58 -10.32 3.29
N PHE A 47 -4.58 -9.48 3.55
CA PHE A 47 -3.18 -9.85 3.35
C PHE A 47 -2.28 -9.25 4.43
N ARG A 48 -1.06 -9.79 4.51
CA ARG A 48 0.03 -9.29 5.37
C ARG A 48 1.21 -8.95 4.50
N LEU A 49 1.91 -7.86 4.80
CA LEU A 49 3.08 -7.44 4.03
C LEU A 49 4.20 -8.48 4.09
N SER A 50 4.41 -9.12 5.24
CA SER A 50 5.38 -10.21 5.39
C SER A 50 5.16 -11.34 4.39
N ARG A 51 3.90 -11.66 4.10
CA ARG A 51 3.52 -12.71 3.15
C ARG A 51 3.62 -12.22 1.70
N ILE A 52 3.02 -11.09 1.37
CA ILE A 52 2.94 -10.63 -0.04
C ILE A 52 4.25 -10.07 -0.57
N LEU A 53 5.18 -9.67 0.30
CA LEU A 53 6.54 -9.27 -0.10
C LEU A 53 7.53 -10.43 0.03
N GLU A 54 7.07 -11.62 0.44
CA GLU A 54 7.91 -12.78 0.74
C GLU A 54 9.11 -12.43 1.63
N LEU A 55 8.84 -11.70 2.72
CA LEU A 55 9.90 -11.23 3.61
C LEU A 55 10.60 -12.40 4.29
N PRO A 56 11.94 -12.42 4.35
CA PRO A 56 12.67 -13.41 5.12
C PRO A 56 12.34 -13.27 6.61
N ALA A 57 12.42 -14.37 7.35
CA ALA A 57 12.09 -14.39 8.79
C ALA A 57 12.87 -13.35 9.61
N THR A 58 14.10 -13.01 9.21
CA THR A 58 14.94 -11.97 9.84
C THR A 58 14.37 -10.56 9.70
N GLN A 59 13.40 -10.36 8.82
CA GLN A 59 12.70 -9.11 8.55
C GLN A 59 11.24 -9.13 9.06
N HIS A 60 10.85 -10.18 9.78
CA HIS A 60 9.57 -10.22 10.48
C HIS A 60 9.61 -9.29 11.71
N GLY A 61 8.48 -8.72 12.09
CA GLY A 61 8.40 -7.73 13.17
C GLY A 61 8.91 -6.31 12.83
N MET A 62 9.38 -6.07 11.60
CA MET A 62 9.72 -4.71 11.16
C MET A 62 8.47 -3.84 10.98
N GLN A 63 8.66 -2.52 11.04
CA GLN A 63 7.69 -1.54 10.57
C GLN A 63 8.10 -1.06 9.18
N LEU A 64 7.15 -1.05 8.25
CA LEU A 64 7.37 -0.62 6.87
C LEU A 64 6.64 0.70 6.63
N SER A 65 7.36 1.63 6.01
CA SER A 65 6.77 2.80 5.39
C SER A 65 6.19 2.41 4.02
N VAL A 66 4.93 2.78 3.80
CA VAL A 66 4.21 2.54 2.56
C VAL A 66 3.74 3.86 1.99
N GLN A 67 4.18 4.14 0.76
CA GLN A 67 3.87 5.37 0.06
C GLN A 67 3.05 5.08 -1.19
N LEU A 68 2.01 5.87 -1.43
CA LEU A 68 1.30 5.86 -2.71
C LEU A 68 2.16 6.47 -3.82
N VAL A 69 2.56 5.64 -4.78
CA VAL A 69 3.29 6.10 -5.98
C VAL A 69 2.31 6.54 -7.07
N LYS A 70 1.29 5.71 -7.33
CA LYS A 70 0.32 5.99 -8.41
C LYS A 70 -1.03 5.36 -8.11
N SER A 71 -2.10 6.10 -8.39
CA SER A 71 -3.47 5.60 -8.54
C SER A 71 -3.98 6.03 -9.91
N ALA A 72 -4.49 5.09 -10.71
CA ALA A 72 -5.10 5.41 -11.99
C ALA A 72 -6.48 6.08 -11.85
N ALA A 73 -7.16 5.87 -10.72
CA ALA A 73 -8.53 6.35 -10.51
C ALA A 73 -8.61 7.78 -9.93
N ARG A 74 -7.55 8.33 -9.32
CA ARG A 74 -7.48 9.71 -8.79
C ARG A 74 -6.04 10.24 -8.66
N LYS A 75 -5.87 11.58 -8.64
CA LYS A 75 -4.62 12.25 -8.18
C LYS A 75 -4.42 12.04 -6.68
N GLY A 76 -3.72 10.97 -6.29
CA GLY A 76 -2.76 10.99 -5.18
C GLY A 76 -3.26 11.08 -3.73
N GLN A 77 -4.40 10.47 -3.35
CA GLN A 77 -4.73 10.31 -1.92
C GLN A 77 -4.99 8.83 -1.58
N ILE A 78 -4.14 8.28 -0.70
CA ILE A 78 -4.32 6.92 -0.16
C ILE A 78 -5.17 6.95 1.12
N SER A 79 -5.07 8.03 1.88
CA SER A 79 -5.49 8.19 3.28
C SER A 79 -6.98 8.43 3.52
N ASN A 80 -7.85 8.24 2.52
CA ASN A 80 -9.30 8.34 2.76
C ASN A 80 -9.75 7.16 3.64
N ALA A 81 -10.13 7.46 4.89
CA ALA A 81 -10.36 6.50 5.97
C ALA A 81 -11.28 5.30 5.68
N PRO A 82 -12.30 5.30 4.78
CA PRO A 82 -13.02 4.05 4.49
C PRO A 82 -12.30 3.12 3.51
N ARG A 83 -11.11 3.51 3.01
CA ARG A 83 -10.37 2.79 1.99
C ARG A 83 -9.36 1.80 2.55
N LEU A 84 -8.73 2.14 3.68
CA LEU A 84 -7.59 1.42 4.23
C LEU A 84 -7.96 0.78 5.57
N VAL A 85 -8.16 -0.54 5.59
CA VAL A 85 -8.53 -1.29 6.80
C VAL A 85 -7.28 -1.89 7.42
N GLY A 86 -7.03 -1.58 8.69
CA GLY A 86 -5.83 -2.03 9.41
C GLY A 86 -4.57 -1.18 9.14
N TRP A 87 -4.71 -0.03 8.47
CA TRP A 87 -3.59 0.86 8.17
C TRP A 87 -3.47 1.99 9.18
N SER A 88 -2.23 2.32 9.53
CA SER A 88 -1.88 3.52 10.29
C SER A 88 -1.22 4.52 9.33
N CYS A 89 -1.97 5.53 8.90
CA CYS A 89 -1.50 6.55 7.97
C CYS A 89 -1.48 7.92 8.64
N ASP A 90 -0.57 8.78 8.19
CA ASP A 90 -0.59 10.18 8.57
C ASP A 90 -1.91 10.82 8.09
N ALA A 91 -2.42 11.79 8.86
CA ALA A 91 -3.57 12.55 8.45
C ALA A 91 -3.30 13.24 7.10
N PRO A 92 -4.28 13.31 6.17
CA PRO A 92 -4.12 14.08 4.94
C PRO A 92 -3.65 15.50 5.28
N PHE A 93 -2.69 16.05 4.54
CA PHE A 93 -2.17 17.40 4.79
C PHE A 93 -3.30 18.45 4.88
N GLU A 94 -4.36 18.28 4.08
CA GLU A 94 -5.53 19.17 4.05
C GLU A 94 -6.26 19.22 5.40
N ASP A 95 -6.23 18.12 6.16
CA ASP A 95 -6.89 17.95 7.47
C ASP A 95 -5.98 18.30 8.66
N LEU A 96 -4.70 18.63 8.42
CA LEU A 96 -3.80 19.10 9.47
C LEU A 96 -4.17 20.52 9.92
N PRO A 97 -4.02 20.88 11.22
CA PRO A 97 -4.14 22.25 11.67
C PRO A 97 -3.00 23.13 11.11
N ASP A 98 -3.24 24.45 11.00
CA ASP A 98 -2.38 25.37 10.23
C ASP A 98 -0.95 25.47 10.77
N ASP A 99 -0.78 25.29 12.09
CA ASP A 99 0.52 25.21 12.77
C ASP A 99 1.31 23.95 12.37
N ALA A 100 0.64 22.80 12.26
CA ALA A 100 1.22 21.55 11.79
C ALA A 100 1.54 21.61 10.28
N LYS A 101 0.70 22.27 9.47
CA LYS A 101 0.96 22.52 8.04
C LYS A 101 2.22 23.35 7.82
N ALA A 102 2.42 24.40 8.64
CA ALA A 102 3.61 25.25 8.58
C ALA A 102 4.90 24.49 8.95
N ALA A 103 4.82 23.53 9.86
CA ALA A 103 5.95 22.68 10.27
C ALA A 103 6.25 21.54 9.29
N ALA A 104 5.24 21.01 8.59
CA ALA A 104 5.37 19.86 7.69
C ALA A 104 5.99 20.17 6.32
N GLY A 105 6.06 21.45 5.93
CA GLY A 105 6.37 21.87 4.55
C GLY A 105 5.30 21.39 3.55
N GLU A 106 5.38 21.76 2.26
CA GLU A 106 4.44 21.33 1.20
C GLU A 106 4.48 19.81 0.88
N THR A 107 4.99 19.00 1.80
CA THR A 107 5.09 17.56 1.63
C THR A 107 3.74 16.93 1.94
N ARG A 108 2.94 16.68 0.89
CA ARG A 108 1.74 15.83 0.96
C ARG A 108 2.16 14.39 1.28
N SER A 109 2.44 14.10 2.55
CA SER A 109 2.79 12.75 3.01
C SER A 109 1.57 11.84 2.83
N ASN A 110 1.60 10.99 1.81
CA ASN A 110 0.72 9.81 1.70
C ASN A 110 1.47 8.59 2.22
N ASN A 111 2.12 8.74 3.38
CA ASN A 111 2.86 7.67 4.01
C ASN A 111 1.99 6.99 5.06
N CYS A 112 2.08 5.67 5.07
CA CYS A 112 1.49 4.83 6.09
C CYS A 112 2.57 3.96 6.70
N SER A 113 2.54 3.80 8.01
CA SER A 113 3.47 2.94 8.74
C SER A 113 2.74 1.67 9.14
N LEU A 114 3.17 0.53 8.61
CA LEU A 114 2.53 -0.77 8.81
C LEU A 114 3.50 -1.75 9.47
N GLY A 115 3.04 -2.45 10.51
CA GLY A 115 3.72 -3.66 10.96
C GLY A 115 3.59 -4.76 9.90
N VAL A 116 4.68 -5.46 9.59
CA VAL A 116 4.71 -6.45 8.48
C VAL A 116 3.68 -7.57 8.63
N ASP A 117 3.35 -7.95 9.85
CA ASP A 117 2.44 -9.04 10.17
C ASP A 117 1.02 -8.58 10.49
N ILE A 118 0.71 -7.28 10.40
CA ILE A 118 -0.65 -6.79 10.64
C ILE A 118 -1.53 -7.17 9.44
N PRO A 119 -2.66 -7.87 9.64
CA PRO A 119 -3.60 -8.12 8.55
C PRO A 119 -4.22 -6.80 8.10
N VAL A 120 -4.18 -6.57 6.79
CA VAL A 120 -4.72 -5.36 6.17
C VAL A 120 -5.59 -5.69 4.98
N GLN A 121 -6.50 -4.77 4.66
CA GLN A 121 -7.27 -4.77 3.42
C GLN A 121 -7.29 -3.37 2.82
N ILE A 122 -7.51 -3.31 1.51
CA ILE A 122 -7.65 -2.06 0.79
C ILE A 122 -8.83 -2.13 -0.16
N ARG A 123 -9.69 -1.12 -0.10
CA ARG A 123 -10.78 -0.92 -1.04
C ARG A 123 -10.24 -0.21 -2.26
N LEU A 124 -10.30 -0.87 -3.41
CA LEU A 124 -9.95 -0.27 -4.69
C LEU A 124 -11.19 0.31 -5.34
N LEU A 125 -11.01 1.47 -5.97
CA LEU A 125 -12.04 2.13 -6.78
C LEU A 125 -12.31 1.32 -8.06
N PRO A 126 -13.41 1.60 -8.79
CA PRO A 126 -13.67 1.00 -10.10
C PRO A 126 -12.45 1.11 -11.01
N THR A 127 -12.05 -0.01 -11.62
CA THR A 127 -10.93 -0.09 -12.59
C THR A 127 -9.60 0.45 -12.08
N GLU A 128 -9.43 0.53 -10.75
CA GLU A 128 -8.25 1.16 -10.18
C GLU A 128 -7.02 0.27 -10.26
N VAL A 129 -5.94 0.85 -10.75
CA VAL A 129 -4.57 0.34 -10.58
C VAL A 129 -3.89 1.18 -9.51
N LEU A 130 -3.35 0.52 -8.49
CA LEU A 130 -2.67 1.12 -7.36
C LEU A 130 -1.23 0.60 -7.26
N VAL A 131 -0.27 1.50 -7.17
CA VAL A 131 1.14 1.18 -6.97
C VAL A 131 1.60 1.81 -5.67
N LEU A 132 2.11 0.97 -4.77
CA LEU A 132 2.63 1.34 -3.48
C LEU A 132 4.13 1.07 -3.43
N ALA A 133 4.93 2.05 -3.06
CA ALA A 133 6.32 1.85 -2.68
C ALA A 133 6.34 1.42 -1.21
N VAL A 134 7.19 0.44 -0.90
CA VAL A 134 7.33 -0.09 0.46
C VAL A 134 8.80 -0.06 0.83
N ALA A 135 9.14 0.44 2.01
CA ALA A 135 10.51 0.47 2.52
C ALA A 135 10.52 0.18 4.03
N ALA A 136 11.60 -0.42 4.53
CA ALA A 136 11.82 -0.47 5.97
C ALA A 136 12.01 0.95 6.51
N GLY A 137 11.29 1.27 7.60
CA GLY A 137 11.46 2.51 8.36
C GLY A 137 12.74 2.54 9.17
#